data_AF-A0A9N9WIY4-F1
#
_entry.id   AF-A0A9N9WIY4-F1
#
_cell.length_a   1.000
_cell.length_b   1.000
_cell.length_c   1.000
_cell.angle_alpha   90.00
_cell.angle_beta   90.00
_cell.angle_gamma   90.00
#
_symmetry.space_group_name_H-M   'P 1'
#
loop_
_entity.id
_entity.type
_entity.pdbx_description
1 polymer ?
#
loop_
_entity_poly.entity_id
_entity_poly.type
_entity_poly.pdbx_seq_one_letter_code
_entity_poly.pdbx_strand_id
1 'polypeptide(L)'
;MVSTMDSSENPLPRLNKCCFVFDLRCGVLIFVSFETLFWAVLTFASIYSEVKYIINVDIAEFSDVLDNDWYYFVLFGYPRELIDEWVRTYLIVGNLFLALIFLLYLVFTLMLVIGITKNSRRLFLPYLICDIFLLTFALPFGFIGIFFKLQIAKICIIFFFIKFYFAVSVYSLFKDYAGKRSSEHVSIHSSLSQHHQLEPIDSSPVHTNPGLGEAPLAVAV
;
A
#
# COMPACT_ATOMS: atom_id res chain seq x y z
N MET A 1 16.66 -25.80 -34.92
CA MET A 1 16.24 -24.39 -34.85
C MET A 1 15.41 -24.26 -33.58
N VAL A 2 15.92 -23.50 -32.62
CA VAL A 2 15.46 -23.49 -31.22
C VAL A 2 14.10 -22.79 -31.14
N SER A 3 13.07 -23.55 -30.80
CA SER A 3 11.78 -23.05 -30.34
C SER A 3 12.02 -22.38 -28.99
N THR A 4 11.91 -21.05 -28.95
CA THR A 4 11.95 -20.27 -27.72
C THR A 4 10.79 -20.70 -26.83
N MET A 5 11.14 -21.28 -25.68
CA MET A 5 10.25 -21.48 -24.55
C MET A 5 9.63 -20.14 -24.16
N ASP A 6 8.31 -20.03 -24.32
CA ASP A 6 7.52 -19.01 -23.64
C ASP A 6 7.80 -19.10 -22.14
N SER A 7 8.35 -18.02 -21.61
CA SER A 7 8.62 -17.89 -20.19
C SER A 7 7.29 -17.93 -19.44
N SER A 8 7.26 -18.76 -18.39
CA SER A 8 6.10 -18.95 -17.54
C SER A 8 5.67 -17.62 -16.91
N GLU A 9 4.65 -17.00 -17.48
CA GLU A 9 3.86 -15.99 -16.78
C GLU A 9 3.27 -16.65 -15.54
N ASN A 10 3.75 -16.25 -14.36
CA ASN A 10 3.24 -16.72 -13.08
C ASN A 10 1.69 -16.73 -13.08
N PRO A 11 1.03 -17.90 -12.97
CA PRO A 11 -0.41 -18.07 -13.20
C PRO A 11 -1.24 -17.67 -11.97
N LEU A 12 -0.84 -16.61 -11.28
CA LEU A 12 -1.58 -16.11 -10.12
C LEU A 12 -2.58 -15.04 -10.60
N PRO A 13 -3.85 -15.11 -10.17
CA PRO A 13 -4.88 -14.19 -10.62
C PRO A 13 -4.50 -12.74 -10.27
N ARG A 14 -4.46 -11.86 -11.28
CA ARG A 14 -4.29 -10.41 -11.10
C ARG A 14 -5.66 -9.77 -11.00
N LEU A 15 -5.90 -8.99 -9.94
CA LEU A 15 -7.11 -8.19 -9.84
C LEU A 15 -6.93 -6.92 -10.67
N ASN A 16 -7.79 -6.73 -11.68
CA ASN A 16 -7.78 -5.51 -12.49
C ASN A 16 -8.69 -4.40 -11.90
N LYS A 17 -9.55 -4.77 -10.93
CA LYS A 17 -10.49 -3.88 -10.27
C LYS A 17 -10.43 -4.07 -8.75
N CYS A 18 -10.69 -2.99 -8.02
CA CYS A 18 -10.85 -2.98 -6.56
C CYS A 18 -12.25 -2.45 -6.21
N CYS A 19 -12.90 -2.98 -5.18
CA CYS A 19 -14.26 -2.63 -4.77
C CYS A 19 -15.30 -2.78 -5.90
N PHE A 20 -15.17 -3.84 -6.71
CA PHE A 20 -16.06 -4.25 -7.81
C PHE A 20 -16.19 -3.29 -9.02
N VAL A 21 -15.90 -2.00 -8.86
CA VAL A 21 -16.22 -0.97 -9.87
C VAL A 21 -15.00 -0.12 -10.25
N PHE A 22 -14.08 0.13 -9.32
CA PHE A 22 -12.96 1.04 -9.56
C PHE A 22 -11.76 0.35 -10.19
N ASP A 23 -11.06 1.08 -11.06
CA ASP A 23 -9.71 0.72 -11.49
C ASP A 23 -8.84 0.44 -10.26
N LEU A 24 -8.04 -0.62 -10.33
CA LEU A 24 -7.24 -1.09 -9.21
C LEU A 24 -6.49 0.03 -8.48
N ARG A 25 -5.82 0.92 -9.21
CA ARG A 25 -5.08 2.06 -8.64
C ARG A 25 -5.99 3.03 -7.88
N CYS A 26 -7.11 3.42 -8.48
CA CYS A 26 -8.03 4.39 -7.89
C CYS A 26 -8.72 3.79 -6.66
N GLY A 27 -9.21 2.56 -6.77
CA GLY A 27 -9.87 1.87 -5.66
C GLY A 27 -8.92 1.60 -4.48
N VAL A 28 -7.68 1.18 -4.74
CA VAL A 28 -6.67 1.03 -3.69
C VAL A 28 -6.33 2.38 -3.05
N LEU A 29 -6.17 3.45 -3.83
CA LEU A 29 -5.89 4.77 -3.28
C LEU A 29 -7.00 5.26 -2.36
N ILE A 30 -8.27 5.16 -2.80
CA ILE A 30 -9.44 5.55 -2.00
C ILE A 30 -9.46 4.76 -0.68
N PHE A 31 -9.29 3.44 -0.75
CA PHE A 31 -9.28 2.62 0.44
C PHE A 31 -8.14 2.99 1.40
N VAL A 32 -6.91 3.09 0.89
CA VAL A 32 -5.74 3.44 1.72
C VAL A 32 -5.88 4.85 2.32
N SER A 33 -6.57 5.77 1.64
CA SER A 33 -6.91 7.09 2.21
C SER A 33 -7.89 6.99 3.38
N PHE A 34 -8.99 6.24 3.24
CA PHE A 34 -9.91 5.97 4.36
C PHE A 34 -9.21 5.28 5.52
N GLU A 35 -8.36 4.33 5.19
CA GLU A 35 -7.57 3.60 6.16
C GLU A 35 -6.61 4.53 6.91
N THR A 36 -5.91 5.42 6.21
CA THR A 36 -5.02 6.42 6.82
C THR A 36 -5.79 7.30 7.81
N LEU A 37 -6.99 7.76 7.44
CA LEU A 37 -7.86 8.53 8.35
C LEU A 37 -8.25 7.70 9.58
N PHE A 38 -8.61 6.43 9.38
CA PHE A 38 -8.99 5.54 10.47
C PHE A 38 -7.83 5.34 11.47
N TRP A 39 -6.61 5.07 11.01
CA TRP A 39 -5.46 4.93 11.90
C TRP A 39 -5.04 6.24 12.56
N ALA A 40 -5.22 7.38 11.88
CA ALA A 40 -4.97 8.68 12.49
C ALA A 40 -5.94 8.93 13.66
N VAL A 41 -7.22 8.63 13.49
CA VAL A 41 -8.23 8.74 14.56
C VAL A 41 -7.90 7.80 15.71
N LEU A 42 -7.55 6.54 15.45
CA LEU A 42 -7.17 5.59 16.49
C LEU A 42 -5.90 6.00 17.22
N THR A 43 -4.88 6.49 16.52
CA THR A 43 -3.63 6.99 17.12
C THR A 43 -3.91 8.19 18.03
N PHE A 44 -4.74 9.13 17.58
CA PHE A 44 -5.12 10.28 18.40
C PHE A 44 -5.91 9.84 19.63
N ALA A 45 -6.89 8.96 19.46
CA ALA A 45 -7.70 8.43 20.56
C ALA A 45 -6.84 7.67 21.58
N SER A 46 -5.92 6.81 21.14
CA SER A 46 -5.06 6.03 22.03
C SER A 46 -4.13 6.93 22.85
N ILE A 47 -3.52 7.95 22.21
CA ILE A 47 -2.64 8.92 22.90
C ILE A 47 -3.45 9.79 23.87
N TYR A 48 -4.62 10.27 23.45
CA TYR A 48 -5.49 11.06 24.32
C TYR A 48 -5.94 10.28 25.56
N SER A 49 -6.28 9.01 25.38
CA SER A 49 -6.66 8.10 26.48
C SER A 49 -5.47 7.86 27.41
N GLU A 50 -4.26 7.61 26.88
CA GLU A 50 -3.03 7.52 27.69
C GLU A 50 -2.82 8.73 28.60
N VAL A 51 -2.92 9.93 28.02
CA VAL A 51 -2.74 11.18 28.78
C VAL A 51 -3.77 11.27 29.91
N LYS A 52 -5.03 10.89 29.67
CA LYS A 52 -6.06 10.85 30.72
C LYS A 52 -5.73 9.86 31.83
N TYR A 53 -5.27 8.65 31.50
CA TYR A 53 -4.97 7.63 32.49
C TYR A 53 -3.74 7.94 33.35
N ILE A 54 -2.75 8.62 32.78
CA ILE A 54 -1.58 9.05 33.53
C ILE A 54 -1.93 10.17 34.52
N ILE A 55 -2.85 11.07 34.13
CA ILE A 55 -3.26 12.20 34.98
C ILE A 55 -4.13 11.72 36.15
N ASN A 56 -5.02 10.76 35.92
CA ASN A 56 -5.95 10.28 36.94
C ASN A 56 -5.32 9.13 37.75
N VAL A 57 -4.66 9.49 38.85
CA VAL A 57 -3.93 8.55 39.72
C VAL A 57 -4.85 7.81 40.69
N ASP A 58 -6.05 8.32 40.95
CA ASP A 58 -7.07 7.63 41.74
C ASP A 58 -7.71 6.48 40.92
N ILE A 59 -7.82 5.30 41.52
CA ILE A 59 -8.41 4.11 40.90
C ILE A 59 -9.91 4.32 40.65
N ALA A 60 -10.61 5.04 41.54
CA ALA A 60 -12.03 5.32 41.36
C ALA A 60 -12.26 6.23 40.16
N GLU A 61 -11.50 7.33 40.06
CA GLU A 61 -11.56 8.24 38.92
C GLU A 61 -11.10 7.57 37.62
N PHE A 62 -10.09 6.70 37.68
CA PHE A 62 -9.65 5.90 36.54
C PHE A 62 -10.76 4.98 36.03
N SER A 63 -11.49 4.30 36.93
CA SER A 63 -12.62 3.43 36.57
C SER A 63 -13.74 4.22 35.89
N ASP A 64 -14.13 5.37 36.45
CA ASP A 64 -15.18 6.22 35.89
C ASP A 64 -14.80 6.75 34.49
N VAL A 65 -13.53 7.10 34.29
CA VAL A 65 -13.03 7.53 32.97
C VAL A 65 -13.02 6.36 31.99
N LEU A 66 -12.62 5.17 32.42
CA LEU A 66 -12.55 3.97 31.59
C LEU A 66 -13.93 3.54 31.09
N ASP A 67 -14.95 3.57 31.96
CA ASP A 67 -16.33 3.18 31.60
C ASP A 67 -16.97 4.12 30.57
N ASN A 68 -16.52 5.36 30.52
CA ASN A 68 -16.98 6.37 29.57
C ASN A 68 -16.09 6.49 28.32
N ASP A 69 -15.01 5.72 28.23
CA ASP A 69 -14.07 5.78 27.10
C ASP A 69 -14.51 4.85 25.97
N TRP A 70 -15.02 5.44 24.89
CA TRP A 70 -15.50 4.69 23.72
C TRP A 70 -14.40 3.85 23.07
N TYR A 71 -13.15 4.32 23.08
CA TYR A 71 -12.03 3.65 22.43
C TYR A 71 -11.68 2.37 23.19
N TYR A 72 -11.66 2.44 24.54
CA TYR A 72 -11.48 1.26 25.37
C TYR A 72 -12.64 0.29 25.30
N PHE A 73 -13.88 0.79 25.34
CA PHE A 73 -15.06 -0.06 25.20
C PHE A 73 -15.02 -0.86 23.89
N VAL A 74 -14.64 -0.23 22.79
CA VAL A 74 -14.53 -0.92 21.49
C VAL A 74 -13.44 -1.99 21.53
N LEU A 75 -12.24 -1.67 22.00
CA LEU A 75 -11.09 -2.58 21.94
C LEU A 75 -11.11 -3.69 22.99
N PHE A 76 -11.39 -3.33 24.24
CA PHE A 76 -11.23 -4.22 25.39
C PHE A 76 -12.58 -4.69 25.96
N GLY A 77 -13.66 -3.92 25.73
CA GLY A 77 -14.96 -4.15 26.36
C GLY A 77 -15.00 -3.62 27.80
N TYR A 78 -16.17 -3.71 28.44
CA TYR A 78 -16.31 -3.28 29.84
C TYR A 78 -15.52 -4.18 30.79
N PRO A 79 -14.77 -3.61 31.74
CA PRO A 79 -14.13 -4.38 32.80
C PRO A 79 -15.23 -5.09 33.61
N ARG A 80 -15.11 -6.42 33.77
CA ARG A 80 -16.07 -7.23 34.56
C ARG A 80 -15.64 -7.39 36.01
N GLU A 81 -14.42 -7.00 36.34
CA GLU A 81 -13.79 -7.19 37.64
C GLU A 81 -13.37 -5.84 38.23
N LEU A 82 -13.21 -5.79 39.55
CA LEU A 82 -12.68 -4.62 40.25
C LEU A 82 -11.31 -4.26 39.67
N ILE A 83 -11.17 -3.02 39.23
CA ILE A 83 -9.90 -2.50 38.74
C ILE A 83 -8.97 -2.32 39.92
N ASP A 84 -7.85 -3.04 39.93
CA ASP A 84 -6.75 -2.83 40.87
C ASP A 84 -5.56 -2.13 40.17
N GLU A 85 -4.50 -1.84 40.93
CA GLU A 85 -3.32 -1.16 40.40
C GLU A 85 -2.60 -1.97 39.31
N TRP A 86 -2.64 -3.30 39.38
CA TRP A 86 -2.01 -4.18 38.41
C TRP A 86 -2.76 -4.13 37.08
N VAL A 87 -4.08 -4.28 37.11
CA VAL A 87 -4.96 -4.17 35.94
C VAL A 87 -4.80 -2.80 35.29
N ARG A 88 -4.80 -1.71 36.08
CA ARG A 88 -4.55 -0.36 35.56
C ARG A 88 -3.21 -0.29 34.81
N THR A 89 -2.14 -0.80 35.42
CA THR A 89 -0.80 -0.79 34.81
C THR A 89 -0.76 -1.58 33.50
N TYR A 90 -1.39 -2.76 33.46
CA TYR A 90 -1.49 -3.57 32.25
C TYR A 90 -2.27 -2.86 31.13
N LEU A 91 -3.34 -2.15 31.47
CA LEU A 91 -4.14 -1.39 30.48
C LEU A 91 -3.34 -0.23 29.89
N ILE A 92 -2.66 0.57 30.72
CA ILE A 92 -1.79 1.67 30.28
C ILE A 92 -0.67 1.14 29.37
N VAL A 93 0.06 0.12 29.82
CA VAL A 93 1.17 -0.45 29.03
C VAL A 93 0.66 -1.07 27.72
N GLY A 94 -0.48 -1.77 27.77
CA GLY A 94 -1.11 -2.38 26.59
C GLY A 94 -1.57 -1.34 25.57
N ASN A 95 -2.17 -0.25 26.03
CA ASN A 95 -2.61 0.84 25.17
C ASN A 95 -1.45 1.66 24.60
N LEU A 96 -0.38 1.89 25.37
CA LEU A 96 0.85 2.48 24.85
C LEU A 96 1.44 1.63 23.71
N PHE A 97 1.47 0.31 23.86
CA PHE A 97 1.91 -0.60 22.81
C PHE A 97 1.01 -0.54 21.57
N LEU A 98 -0.31 -0.49 21.75
CA LEU A 98 -1.26 -0.31 20.64
C LEU A 98 -1.09 1.04 19.93
N ALA A 99 -0.89 2.12 20.69
CA ALA A 99 -0.65 3.46 20.14
C ALA A 99 0.59 3.47 19.22
N LEU A 100 1.66 2.79 19.61
CA LEU A 100 2.86 2.63 18.79
C LEU A 100 2.58 1.84 17.51
N ILE A 101 1.78 0.76 17.58
CA ILE A 101 1.35 0.00 16.41
C ILE A 101 0.54 0.89 15.46
N PHE A 102 -0.44 1.62 15.96
CA PHE A 102 -1.30 2.50 15.15
C PHE A 102 -0.47 3.60 14.48
N LEU A 103 0.45 4.22 15.20
CA LEU A 103 1.34 5.25 14.67
C LEU A 103 2.26 4.68 13.57
N LEU A 104 2.89 3.53 13.82
CA LEU A 104 3.77 2.89 12.84
C LEU A 104 3.01 2.55 11.56
N TYR A 105 1.79 2.04 11.73
CA TYR A 105 0.97 1.65 10.61
C TYR A 105 0.45 2.85 9.82
N LEU A 106 0.11 3.95 10.50
CA LEU A 106 -0.20 5.24 9.88
C LEU A 106 0.96 5.76 9.01
N VAL A 107 2.20 5.64 9.49
CA VAL A 107 3.38 6.01 8.71
C VAL A 107 3.49 5.15 7.44
N PHE A 108 3.28 3.84 7.56
CA PHE A 108 3.34 2.94 6.40
C PHE A 108 2.19 3.15 5.41
N THR A 109 0.97 3.45 5.86
CA THR A 109 -0.14 3.79 4.95
C THR A 109 0.17 5.08 4.20
N LEU A 110 0.71 6.10 4.87
CA LEU A 110 1.15 7.34 4.22
C LEU A 110 2.26 7.09 3.20
N MET A 111 3.25 6.24 3.52
CA MET A 111 4.27 5.82 2.56
C MET A 111 3.65 5.13 1.33
N LEU A 112 2.64 4.28 1.52
CA LEU A 112 1.93 3.63 0.42
C LEU A 112 1.19 4.65 -0.44
N VAL A 113 0.49 5.63 0.14
CA VAL A 113 -0.17 6.72 -0.61
C VAL A 113 0.84 7.47 -1.47
N ILE A 114 1.99 7.83 -0.90
CA ILE A 114 3.08 8.48 -1.64
C ILE A 114 3.62 7.55 -2.74
N GLY A 115 3.76 6.26 -2.45
CA GLY A 115 4.16 5.22 -3.40
C GLY A 115 3.24 5.12 -4.60
N ILE A 116 1.92 5.08 -4.37
CA ILE A 116 0.90 5.05 -5.42
C ILE A 116 0.92 6.34 -6.24
N THR A 117 1.05 7.49 -5.58
CA THR A 117 1.06 8.80 -6.25
C THR A 117 2.30 8.98 -7.12
N LYS A 118 3.48 8.61 -6.61
CA LYS A 118 4.77 8.70 -7.30
C LYS A 118 5.10 7.49 -8.18
N ASN A 119 4.19 6.53 -8.31
CA ASN A 119 4.43 5.25 -9.00
C ASN A 119 5.72 4.53 -8.53
N SER A 120 6.08 4.67 -7.25
CA SER A 120 7.33 4.14 -6.69
C SER A 120 7.11 2.84 -5.95
N ARG A 121 7.57 1.73 -6.54
CA ARG A 121 7.46 0.38 -5.97
C ARG A 121 8.11 0.22 -4.61
N ARG A 122 9.23 0.91 -4.35
CA ARG A 122 9.98 0.76 -3.09
C ARG A 122 9.16 1.15 -1.85
N LEU A 123 8.23 2.08 -2.01
CA LEU A 123 7.40 2.58 -0.92
C LEU A 123 6.23 1.66 -0.55
N PHE A 124 5.94 0.64 -1.38
CA PHE A 124 4.92 -0.37 -1.08
C PHE A 124 5.42 -1.44 -0.10
N LEU A 125 6.73 -1.71 -0.11
CA LEU A 125 7.31 -2.86 0.59
C LEU A 125 7.12 -2.78 2.11
N PRO A 126 7.37 -1.64 2.79
CA PRO A 126 7.18 -1.55 4.25
C PRO A 126 5.73 -1.82 4.65
N TYR A 127 4.77 -1.26 3.90
CA TYR A 127 3.35 -1.49 4.11
C TYR A 127 2.97 -2.98 3.92
N LEU A 128 3.40 -3.60 2.82
CA LEU A 128 3.10 -5.02 2.54
C LEU A 128 3.68 -5.97 3.59
N ILE A 129 4.90 -5.72 4.06
CA ILE A 129 5.51 -6.53 5.13
C ILE A 129 4.69 -6.39 6.42
N CYS A 130 4.27 -5.17 6.75
CA CYS A 130 3.47 -4.91 7.94
C CYS A 130 2.07 -5.56 7.84
N ASP A 131 1.42 -5.50 6.67
CA ASP A 131 0.14 -6.17 6.40
C ASP A 131 0.23 -7.68 6.59
N ILE A 132 1.27 -8.31 6.05
CA ILE A 132 1.48 -9.75 6.22
C ILE A 132 1.65 -10.10 7.69
N PHE A 133 2.46 -9.31 8.42
CA PHE A 133 2.65 -9.51 9.85
C PHE A 133 1.31 -9.40 10.60
N LEU A 134 0.57 -8.30 10.43
CA LEU A 134 -0.72 -8.11 11.09
C LEU A 134 -1.74 -9.20 10.75
N LEU A 135 -1.85 -9.60 9.48
CA LEU A 135 -2.75 -10.68 9.06
C LEU A 135 -2.36 -12.03 9.70
N THR A 136 -1.06 -12.32 9.79
CA THR A 136 -0.54 -13.54 10.40
C THR A 136 -0.91 -13.64 11.87
N PHE A 137 -0.90 -12.53 12.60
CA PHE A 137 -1.27 -12.51 14.02
C PHE A 137 -2.78 -12.36 14.25
N ALA A 138 -3.50 -11.61 13.41
CA ALA A 138 -4.92 -11.31 13.60
C ALA A 138 -5.78 -12.57 13.68
N LEU A 139 -5.51 -13.59 12.86
CA LEU A 139 -6.33 -14.79 12.80
C LEU A 139 -6.10 -15.72 14.01
N PRO A 140 -4.84 -16.08 14.40
CA PRO A 140 -4.58 -16.77 15.66
C PRO A 140 -5.11 -16.04 16.89
N PHE A 141 -4.89 -14.73 17.02
CA PHE A 141 -5.43 -13.95 18.15
C PHE A 141 -6.96 -13.91 18.15
N GLY A 142 -7.59 -13.84 16.97
CA GLY A 142 -9.04 -13.94 16.83
C GLY A 142 -9.57 -15.30 17.33
N PHE A 143 -8.95 -16.40 16.94
CA PHE A 143 -9.36 -17.74 17.40
C PHE A 143 -9.14 -17.92 18.90
N ILE A 144 -7.95 -17.58 19.41
CA ILE A 144 -7.64 -17.64 20.85
C ILE A 144 -8.63 -16.77 21.63
N GLY A 145 -8.88 -15.55 21.17
CA GLY A 145 -9.80 -14.63 21.81
C GLY A 145 -11.25 -15.13 21.84
N ILE A 146 -11.71 -15.91 20.86
CA ILE A 146 -13.03 -16.58 20.93
C ILE A 146 -13.08 -17.57 22.10
N PHE A 147 -12.04 -18.39 22.28
CA PHE A 147 -12.00 -19.35 23.39
C PHE A 147 -12.06 -18.67 24.75
N PHE A 148 -11.40 -17.51 24.88
CA PHE A 148 -11.41 -16.68 26.09
C PHE A 148 -12.55 -15.65 26.15
N LYS A 149 -13.49 -15.67 25.19
CA LYS A 149 -14.63 -14.73 25.10
C LYS A 149 -14.24 -13.24 25.13
N LEU A 150 -13.05 -12.91 24.61
CA LEU A 150 -12.55 -11.54 24.54
C LEU A 150 -13.27 -10.76 23.42
N GLN A 151 -13.68 -9.53 23.69
CA GLN A 151 -14.38 -8.69 22.72
C GLN A 151 -13.50 -8.37 21.48
N ILE A 152 -12.20 -8.17 21.72
CA ILE A 152 -11.20 -7.90 20.67
C ILE A 152 -11.15 -9.01 19.60
N ALA A 153 -11.52 -10.24 19.96
CA ALA A 153 -11.52 -11.38 19.04
C ALA A 153 -12.41 -11.15 17.81
N LYS A 154 -13.60 -10.57 18.03
CA LYS A 154 -14.55 -10.26 16.95
C LYS A 154 -13.96 -9.22 15.99
N ILE A 155 -13.29 -8.22 16.55
CA ILE A 155 -12.63 -7.16 15.79
C ILE A 155 -11.50 -7.76 14.95
N CYS A 156 -10.66 -8.61 15.53
CA CYS A 156 -9.57 -9.26 14.81
C CYS A 156 -10.04 -10.08 13.60
N ILE A 157 -11.16 -10.81 13.72
CA ILE A 157 -11.70 -11.63 12.62
C ILE A 157 -12.25 -10.76 11.48
N ILE A 158 -13.07 -9.76 11.82
CA ILE A 158 -13.61 -8.82 10.82
C ILE A 158 -12.47 -8.08 10.14
N PHE A 159 -11.51 -7.59 10.93
CA PHE A 159 -10.31 -6.93 10.44
C PHE A 159 -9.52 -7.82 9.49
N PHE A 160 -9.34 -9.11 9.80
CA PHE A 160 -8.64 -10.05 8.93
C PHE A 160 -9.28 -10.15 7.55
N PHE A 161 -10.60 -10.34 7.44
CA PHE A 161 -11.26 -10.48 6.15
C PHE A 161 -11.15 -9.21 5.29
N ILE A 162 -11.41 -8.06 5.91
CA ILE A 162 -11.28 -6.75 5.24
C ILE A 162 -9.84 -6.59 4.76
N LYS A 163 -8.87 -6.79 5.65
CA LYS A 163 -7.46 -6.58 5.33
C LYS A 163 -6.90 -7.55 4.33
N PHE A 164 -7.31 -8.81 4.37
CA PHE A 164 -6.87 -9.81 3.41
C PHE A 164 -7.25 -9.41 1.97
N TYR A 165 -8.49 -8.97 1.77
CA TYR A 165 -8.94 -8.49 0.46
C TYR A 165 -8.10 -7.30 -0.05
N PHE A 166 -7.84 -6.33 0.82
CA PHE A 166 -7.07 -5.15 0.44
C PHE A 166 -5.57 -5.45 0.27
N ALA A 167 -4.99 -6.34 1.08
CA ALA A 167 -3.62 -6.80 0.91
C ALA A 167 -3.40 -7.45 -0.47
N VAL A 168 -4.35 -8.29 -0.93
CA VAL A 168 -4.34 -8.86 -2.28
C VAL A 168 -4.44 -7.76 -3.36
N SER A 169 -5.26 -6.74 -3.13
CA SER A 169 -5.41 -5.60 -4.05
C SER A 169 -4.14 -4.74 -4.14
N VAL A 170 -3.52 -4.41 -3.00
CA VAL A 170 -2.25 -3.67 -2.93
C VAL A 170 -1.12 -4.49 -3.57
N TYR A 171 -1.08 -5.80 -3.32
CA TYR A 171 -0.09 -6.70 -3.92
C TYR A 171 -0.24 -6.81 -5.44
N SER A 172 -1.48 -6.85 -5.94
CA SER A 172 -1.76 -6.80 -7.39
C SER A 172 -1.24 -5.50 -7.99
N LEU A 173 -1.49 -4.36 -7.34
CA LEU A 173 -0.99 -3.06 -7.79
C LEU A 173 0.55 -2.96 -7.75
N PHE A 174 1.17 -3.54 -6.73
CA PHE A 174 2.63 -3.66 -6.63
C PHE A 174 3.24 -4.44 -7.80
N LYS A 175 2.59 -5.54 -8.22
CA LYS A 175 3.01 -6.33 -9.38
C LYS A 175 2.85 -5.56 -10.69
N ASP A 176 1.75 -4.83 -10.86
CA ASP A 176 1.53 -4.01 -12.05
C ASP A 176 2.63 -2.93 -12.23
N TYR A 177 3.10 -2.36 -11.12
CA TYR A 177 4.19 -1.39 -11.15
C TYR A 177 5.56 -2.02 -11.45
N ALA A 178 5.71 -3.33 -11.24
CA ALA A 178 6.91 -4.06 -11.64
C ALA A 178 6.94 -4.37 -13.15
N GLY A 179 5.78 -4.69 -13.75
CA GLY A 179 5.68 -5.01 -15.19
C GLY A 179 5.97 -3.83 -16.11
N LYS A 180 5.56 -2.60 -15.73
CA LYS A 180 5.76 -1.41 -16.58
C LYS A 180 7.22 -1.04 -16.82
N ARG A 181 8.11 -1.24 -15.84
CA ARG A 181 9.56 -0.99 -16.03
C ARG A 181 10.23 -1.93 -17.02
N SER A 182 9.71 -3.15 -17.19
CA SER A 182 10.26 -4.10 -18.16
C SER A 182 9.90 -3.72 -19.59
N SER A 183 8.73 -3.14 -19.83
CA SER A 183 8.28 -2.75 -21.17
C SER A 183 9.05 -1.54 -21.72
N GLU A 184 9.34 -0.54 -20.88
CA GLU A 184 10.08 0.66 -21.30
C GLU A 184 11.55 0.36 -21.63
N HIS A 185 12.19 -0.55 -20.90
CA HIS A 185 13.58 -0.95 -21.18
C HIS A 185 13.70 -1.73 -22.50
N VAL A 186 12.69 -2.55 -22.85
CA VAL A 186 12.65 -3.27 -24.13
C VAL A 186 12.38 -2.32 -25.28
N SER A 187 11.49 -1.33 -25.13
CA SER A 187 11.20 -0.36 -26.20
C SER A 187 12.37 0.57 -26.52
N ILE A 188 13.18 0.94 -25.52
CA ILE A 188 14.38 1.76 -25.72
C ILE A 188 15.48 0.94 -26.43
N HIS A 189 15.63 -0.33 -26.09
CA HIS A 189 16.60 -1.19 -26.77
C HIS A 189 16.18 -1.50 -28.21
N SER A 190 14.88 -1.70 -28.48
CA SER A 190 14.39 -1.93 -29.85
C SER A 190 14.49 -0.69 -30.75
N SER A 191 14.30 0.52 -30.20
CA SER A 191 14.45 1.76 -30.98
C SER A 191 15.91 2.14 -31.22
N LEU A 192 16.83 1.81 -30.29
CA LEU A 192 18.27 1.99 -30.51
C LEU A 192 18.83 0.99 -31.52
N SER A 193 18.33 -0.25 -31.53
CA SER A 193 18.75 -1.28 -32.49
C SER A 193 18.27 -1.02 -33.92
N GLN A 194 17.16 -0.29 -34.11
CA GLN A 194 16.69 0.12 -35.44
C GLN A 194 17.45 1.33 -36.02
N HIS A 195 18.09 2.15 -35.18
CA HIS A 195 18.85 3.31 -35.66
C HIS A 195 20.28 2.99 -36.13
N HIS A 196 20.80 1.78 -35.88
CA HIS A 196 22.18 1.41 -36.21
C HIS A 196 22.34 0.60 -37.51
N GLN A 197 21.28 0.43 -38.31
CA GLN A 197 21.30 -0.42 -39.53
C GLN A 197 21.14 0.33 -40.87
N LEU A 198 21.29 1.65 -40.91
CA LEU A 198 21.21 2.45 -42.13
C LEU A 198 22.44 3.33 -42.35
N GLU A 199 23.59 2.71 -42.57
CA GLU A 199 24.68 3.31 -43.36
C GLU A 199 25.39 2.21 -44.16
N PRO A 200 25.32 2.20 -45.50
CA PRO A 200 26.37 1.67 -46.33
C PRO A 200 27.26 2.82 -46.83
N ILE A 201 28.53 2.76 -46.45
CA ILE A 201 29.63 3.48 -47.09
C ILE A 201 29.92 2.76 -48.41
N ASP A 202 29.98 3.48 -49.54
CA ASP A 202 31.07 3.26 -50.51
C ASP A 202 31.31 4.46 -51.46
N SER A 203 32.58 4.54 -51.85
CA SER A 203 33.40 5.63 -52.39
C SER A 203 33.12 6.18 -53.81
N SER A 204 33.35 7.50 -53.98
CA SER A 204 33.60 8.29 -55.23
C SER A 204 34.92 7.89 -55.95
N PRO A 205 35.36 8.47 -57.12
CA PRO A 205 34.90 9.67 -57.86
C PRO A 205 34.90 9.59 -59.42
N VAL A 206 34.45 10.64 -60.13
CA VAL A 206 35.15 11.30 -61.29
C VAL A 206 34.34 12.52 -61.80
N HIS A 207 35.09 13.58 -62.10
CA HIS A 207 34.76 14.92 -62.62
C HIS A 207 33.85 14.99 -63.87
N THR A 208 32.98 15.99 -63.95
CA THR A 208 33.12 17.20 -64.81
C THR A 208 31.89 18.14 -64.71
N ASN A 209 32.14 19.43 -64.48
CA ASN A 209 31.24 20.58 -64.73
C ASN A 209 31.56 21.14 -66.15
N PRO A 210 30.85 22.14 -66.73
CA PRO A 210 29.67 22.90 -66.28
C PRO A 210 28.58 23.07 -67.37
N GLY A 211 27.42 23.66 -67.04
CA GLY A 211 26.52 24.19 -68.09
C GLY A 211 25.17 24.70 -67.61
N LEU A 212 25.04 26.04 -67.55
CA LEU A 212 23.88 26.90 -67.81
C LEU A 212 22.44 26.34 -67.66
N GLY A 213 21.58 27.13 -67.00
CA GLY A 213 20.23 27.37 -67.51
C GLY A 213 19.09 27.28 -66.51
N GLU A 214 18.77 28.44 -65.90
CA GLU A 214 17.41 28.96 -65.68
C GLU A 214 16.37 28.16 -64.86
N ALA A 215 16.00 28.77 -63.72
CA ALA A 215 14.68 28.62 -63.11
C ALA A 215 13.69 29.67 -63.71
N PRO A 216 12.45 29.75 -63.22
CA PRO A 216 11.29 28.93 -63.51
C PRO A 216 10.22 29.72 -64.30
N LEU A 217 9.33 29.05 -65.05
CA LEU A 217 8.11 29.69 -65.57
C LEU A 217 6.86 28.93 -65.09
N ALA A 218 6.15 29.58 -64.17
CA ALA A 218 4.72 29.41 -63.97
C ALA A 218 3.95 30.11 -65.10
N VAL A 219 2.63 29.85 -65.17
CA VAL A 219 1.55 30.39 -66.04
C VAL A 219 0.99 29.27 -66.94
N ALA A 220 -0.31 29.00 -67.03
CA ALA A 220 -1.51 29.47 -66.33
C ALA A 220 -2.70 28.63 -66.88
N VAL A 221 -3.79 28.63 -66.10
CA VAL A 221 -5.21 28.74 -66.48
C VAL A 221 -5.71 27.92 -67.68
#